data_AF-A0A8H6SV53-F1
#
_entry.id   AF-A0A8H6SV53-F1
#
_cell.length_a   1.000
_cell.length_b   1.000
_cell.length_c   1.000
_cell.angle_alpha   90.00
_cell.angle_beta   90.00
_cell.angle_gamma   90.00
#
_symmetry.space_group_name_H-M   'P 1'
#
loop_
_entity.id
_entity.type
_entity.pdbx_description
1 polymer ?
#
loop_
_entity_poly.entity_id
_entity_poly.type
_entity_poly.pdbx_seq_one_letter_code
_entity_poly.pdbx_strand_id
1 'polypeptide(L)'
;MHRVLRPSLAGLRRRTCRPPLQRLHYSQFIPPSQLGYNHPARLLTEEQQRIYELEDVTDGEEAGPSYEWADEAEAEDEELEEAREKEAERQSALSGREVDPATVKMPPSSPSFYSARAQFYDQLTQIENAVEHTRSALKMLQLLPLPDFARRSLPIRHPAWKTAREIAGDLGILMSSARYRALTRQLSKLNEYLRIAHAAGAEDLRKQIRLLIGMFEDPTRSASDQRGWRKPIFTDRIGRSYTFGKRKTSTARVWMVPVDPPTIAEREVDVIDLDKIQSLDEAGALLASQPDRFHEPQVVPTTSILINNIPLGEFFSVAADRERVVRPLKVAGMLSAFNVFTLVRGGGTTGQSGALAHGIAKGLVAHQPDLETLLRRTKLLRRDPRMVERKKPGKAKARKAYTWVKR
;
A
#
# COMPACT_ATOMS: atom_id res chain seq x y z
N MET A 1 -47.26 27.78 -12.43
CA MET A 1 -46.84 27.11 -13.68
C MET A 1 -45.83 27.99 -14.41
N HIS A 2 -44.53 27.78 -14.23
CA HIS A 2 -43.53 28.40 -15.12
C HIS A 2 -42.37 27.44 -15.34
N ARG A 3 -42.20 27.09 -16.61
CA ARG A 3 -41.38 26.03 -17.20
C ARG A 3 -39.95 26.57 -17.37
N VAL A 4 -38.98 26.02 -16.63
CA VAL A 4 -37.56 26.33 -16.84
C VAL A 4 -37.00 25.37 -17.88
N LEU A 5 -36.78 25.88 -19.09
CA LEU A 5 -36.18 25.17 -20.22
C LEU A 5 -34.68 24.99 -20.00
N ARG A 6 -34.22 23.73 -20.03
CA ARG A 6 -32.79 23.36 -20.10
C ARG A 6 -32.30 23.46 -21.55
N PRO A 7 -31.12 24.03 -21.84
CA PRO A 7 -30.53 23.93 -23.16
C PRO A 7 -29.80 22.59 -23.35
N SER A 8 -30.12 21.98 -24.49
CA SER A 8 -29.49 20.84 -25.14
C SER A 8 -28.01 21.12 -25.48
N LEU A 9 -27.10 20.25 -25.05
CA LEU A 9 -25.71 20.21 -25.52
C LEU A 9 -25.57 19.09 -26.56
N ALA A 10 -25.81 19.46 -27.82
CA ALA A 10 -25.47 18.65 -28.98
C ALA A 10 -23.98 18.79 -29.32
N GLY A 11 -23.31 17.65 -29.49
CA GLY A 11 -22.34 17.40 -30.56
C GLY A 11 -21.00 18.14 -30.54
N LEU A 12 -20.02 17.62 -29.81
CA LEU A 12 -18.60 17.81 -30.14
C LEU A 12 -17.87 16.45 -30.14
N ARG A 13 -17.94 15.76 -31.28
CA ARG A 13 -17.10 14.60 -31.58
C ARG A 13 -15.66 15.10 -31.78
N ARG A 14 -14.78 14.81 -30.82
CA ARG A 14 -13.34 15.01 -30.97
C ARG A 14 -12.80 13.95 -31.93
N ARG A 15 -12.37 14.39 -33.12
CA ARG A 15 -11.53 13.61 -34.03
C ARG A 15 -10.18 13.39 -33.36
N THR A 16 -9.87 12.16 -32.95
CA THR A 16 -8.53 11.77 -32.53
C THR A 16 -7.73 11.40 -33.78
N CYS A 17 -6.72 12.21 -34.10
CA CYS A 17 -5.72 11.89 -35.12
C CYS A 17 -4.94 10.65 -34.67
N ARG A 18 -5.00 9.58 -35.47
CA ARG A 18 -4.19 8.37 -35.34
C ARG A 18 -2.88 8.61 -36.11
N PRO A 19 -1.69 8.36 -35.55
CA PRO A 19 -0.45 8.44 -36.32
C PRO A 19 -0.35 7.27 -37.32
N PRO A 20 0.39 7.43 -38.43
CA PRO A 20 0.47 6.43 -39.49
C PRO A 20 1.26 5.19 -39.05
N LEU A 21 0.76 4.02 -39.45
CA LEU A 21 1.40 2.72 -39.26
C LEU A 21 2.66 2.63 -40.11
N GLN A 22 3.83 2.53 -39.47
CA GLN A 22 5.04 2.07 -40.13
C GLN A 22 4.92 0.58 -40.43
N ARG A 23 5.03 0.22 -41.72
CA ARG A 23 5.24 -1.16 -42.17
C ARG A 23 6.61 -1.61 -41.67
N LEU A 24 6.63 -2.55 -40.73
CA LEU A 24 7.84 -3.32 -40.43
C LEU A 24 7.87 -4.53 -41.34
N HIS A 25 9.00 -4.69 -42.03
CA HIS A 25 9.33 -5.83 -42.86
C HIS A 25 9.31 -7.12 -42.02
N TYR A 26 8.62 -8.15 -42.53
CA TYR A 26 8.71 -9.51 -42.03
C TYR A 26 10.13 -10.03 -42.31
N SER A 27 10.98 -10.10 -41.28
CA SER A 27 12.13 -11.00 -41.27
C SER A 27 11.71 -12.28 -40.54
N GLN A 28 11.90 -13.39 -41.22
CA GLN A 28 11.65 -14.75 -40.79
C GLN A 28 12.18 -15.00 -39.36
N PHE A 29 11.29 -15.38 -38.44
CA PHE A 29 11.66 -15.93 -37.14
C PHE A 29 11.16 -17.37 -37.11
N ILE A 30 12.12 -18.29 -37.18
CA ILE A 30 11.95 -19.73 -37.10
C ILE A 30 11.61 -20.09 -35.65
N PRO A 31 10.58 -20.90 -35.36
CA PRO A 31 10.32 -21.38 -34.00
C PRO A 31 11.36 -22.43 -33.60
N PRO A 32 11.87 -22.43 -32.35
CA PRO A 32 12.61 -23.57 -31.84
C PRO A 32 11.65 -24.74 -31.64
N SER A 33 11.74 -25.70 -32.54
CA SER A 33 11.32 -27.07 -32.33
C SER A 33 12.23 -27.73 -31.29
N GLN A 34 11.63 -28.63 -30.50
CA GLN A 34 12.27 -29.64 -29.65
C GLN A 34 12.93 -29.17 -28.34
N LEU A 35 12.11 -29.05 -27.29
CA LEU A 35 12.49 -29.50 -25.96
C LEU A 35 11.48 -30.53 -25.50
N GLY A 36 11.90 -31.79 -25.50
CA GLY A 36 11.13 -32.92 -25.02
C GLY A 36 10.88 -32.78 -23.52
N TYR A 37 9.61 -32.82 -23.14
CA TYR A 37 9.22 -33.05 -21.75
C TYR A 37 9.27 -34.55 -21.51
N ASN A 38 10.35 -34.99 -20.86
CA ASN A 38 10.42 -36.28 -20.18
C ASN A 38 9.39 -36.27 -19.05
N HIS A 39 8.38 -37.13 -19.16
CA HIS A 39 7.54 -37.52 -18.03
C HIS A 39 8.42 -38.24 -17.01
N PRO A 40 8.39 -37.90 -15.70
CA PRO A 40 9.05 -38.72 -14.70
C PRO A 40 8.23 -39.99 -14.49
N ALA A 41 8.74 -41.12 -14.96
CA ALA A 41 8.32 -42.43 -14.50
C ALA A 41 8.65 -42.53 -13.00
N ARG A 42 7.62 -42.62 -12.16
CA ARG A 42 7.78 -42.99 -10.75
C ARG A 42 8.16 -44.47 -10.70
N LEU A 43 9.44 -44.73 -10.46
CA LEU A 43 9.91 -46.03 -9.96
C LEU A 43 9.26 -46.22 -8.58
N LEU A 44 8.36 -47.20 -8.49
CA LEU A 44 7.97 -47.76 -7.20
C LEU A 44 9.13 -48.65 -6.75
N THR A 45 9.67 -48.34 -5.57
CA THR A 45 10.71 -49.10 -4.89
C THR A 45 10.16 -50.43 -4.39
N GLU A 46 11.03 -51.44 -4.31
CA GLU A 46 10.82 -52.83 -3.92
C GLU A 46 10.23 -53.04 -2.50
N GLU A 47 9.85 -51.97 -1.79
CA GLU A 47 9.32 -52.01 -0.42
C GLU A 47 7.79 -52.16 -0.36
N GLN A 48 7.07 -51.97 -1.47
CA GLN A 48 5.60 -52.13 -1.50
C GLN A 48 5.12 -53.55 -1.81
N GLN A 49 6.03 -54.49 -2.12
CA GLN A 49 5.69 -55.89 -2.40
C GLN A 49 5.70 -56.80 -1.18
N ARG A 50 5.95 -56.29 0.04
CA ARG A 50 6.12 -57.10 1.26
C ARG A 50 4.96 -57.08 2.26
N ILE A 51 3.84 -56.40 1.97
CA ILE A 51 2.72 -56.28 2.93
C ILE A 51 1.56 -57.25 2.62
N TYR A 52 1.66 -58.08 1.57
CA TYR A 52 0.57 -58.99 1.16
C TYR A 52 0.87 -60.48 1.28
N GLU A 53 1.91 -60.87 2.01
CA GLU A 53 2.17 -62.27 2.36
C GLU A 53 2.43 -62.35 3.86
N LEU A 54 1.37 -62.60 4.64
CA LEU A 54 1.38 -63.30 5.92
C LEU A 54 0.03 -63.07 6.59
N GLU A 55 -0.84 -64.09 6.53
CA GLU A 55 -1.55 -64.65 7.69
C GLU A 55 -2.54 -65.72 7.19
N ASP A 56 -2.07 -66.96 7.15
CA ASP A 56 -2.91 -68.14 7.23
C ASP A 56 -3.09 -68.54 8.71
N VAL A 57 -4.22 -69.22 8.96
CA VAL A 57 -4.56 -70.10 10.10
C VAL A 57 -5.28 -69.45 11.29
N THR A 58 -6.59 -69.64 11.38
CA THR A 58 -7.23 -70.60 12.32
C THR A 58 -8.75 -70.61 12.16
N ASP A 59 -9.31 -71.82 12.07
CA ASP A 59 -10.73 -72.12 12.01
C ASP A 59 -11.49 -71.74 13.29
N GLY A 60 -12.75 -71.36 13.13
CA GLY A 60 -13.72 -71.18 14.20
C GLY A 60 -15.15 -71.21 13.65
N GLU A 61 -15.73 -72.40 13.64
CA GLU A 61 -17.14 -72.67 13.32
C GLU A 61 -18.09 -71.89 14.26
N GLU A 62 -19.04 -71.12 13.71
CA GLU A 62 -20.37 -70.95 14.32
C GLU A 62 -21.44 -70.85 13.22
N ALA A 63 -22.50 -71.64 13.39
CA ALA A 63 -23.53 -71.92 12.39
C ALA A 63 -24.70 -70.91 12.41
N GLY A 64 -25.20 -70.59 11.21
CA GLY A 64 -26.61 -70.26 10.93
C GLY A 64 -26.84 -69.03 10.05
N PRO A 65 -28.02 -68.87 9.41
CA PRO A 65 -28.89 -69.87 8.77
C PRO A 65 -28.81 -69.77 7.23
N SER A 66 -29.03 -70.90 6.57
CA SER A 66 -29.20 -71.00 5.12
C SER A 66 -30.39 -70.16 4.65
N TYR A 67 -30.14 -69.17 3.80
CA TYR A 67 -31.14 -68.63 2.90
C TYR A 67 -30.47 -68.20 1.60
N GLU A 68 -30.95 -68.80 0.51
CA GLU A 68 -30.78 -68.48 -0.92
C GLU A 68 -30.04 -67.16 -1.16
N TRP A 69 -28.77 -67.18 -1.66
CA TRP A 69 -28.05 -66.08 -2.37
C TRP A 69 -26.79 -66.59 -3.13
N ALA A 70 -26.66 -67.91 -3.35
CA ALA A 70 -25.50 -68.46 -4.09
C ALA A 70 -25.62 -68.23 -5.61
N ASP A 71 -26.83 -68.25 -6.15
CA ASP A 71 -27.05 -68.13 -7.60
C ASP A 71 -26.92 -66.69 -8.13
N GLU A 72 -27.01 -65.67 -7.25
CA GLU A 72 -26.86 -64.25 -7.64
C GLU A 72 -25.40 -63.78 -7.56
N ALA A 73 -24.61 -64.28 -6.61
CA ALA A 73 -23.18 -63.92 -6.50
C ALA A 73 -22.33 -64.55 -7.62
N GLU A 74 -22.62 -65.80 -8.00
CA GLU A 74 -21.94 -66.44 -9.13
C GLU A 74 -22.29 -65.76 -10.47
N ALA A 75 -23.52 -65.23 -10.61
CA ALA A 75 -23.93 -64.46 -11.78
C ALA A 75 -23.27 -63.07 -11.84
N GLU A 76 -23.08 -62.38 -10.70
CA GLU A 76 -22.37 -61.10 -10.64
C GLU A 76 -20.87 -61.26 -10.93
N ASP A 77 -20.25 -62.34 -10.45
CA ASP A 77 -18.84 -62.65 -10.72
C ASP A 77 -18.61 -63.07 -12.19
N GLU A 78 -19.54 -63.82 -12.79
CA GLU A 78 -19.52 -64.12 -14.25
C GLU A 78 -19.70 -62.85 -15.10
N GLU A 79 -20.59 -61.92 -14.72
CA GLU A 79 -20.74 -60.63 -15.43
C GLU A 79 -19.49 -59.75 -15.31
N LEU A 80 -18.80 -59.78 -14.17
CA LEU A 80 -17.54 -59.03 -13.95
C LEU A 80 -16.38 -59.63 -14.74
N GLU A 81 -16.25 -60.96 -14.80
CA GLU A 81 -15.25 -61.64 -15.64
C GLU A 81 -15.52 -61.41 -17.13
N GLU A 82 -16.79 -61.51 -17.59
CA GLU A 82 -17.15 -61.12 -18.96
C GLU A 82 -16.85 -59.65 -19.26
N ALA A 83 -17.06 -58.75 -18.30
CA ALA A 83 -16.74 -57.34 -18.46
C ALA A 83 -15.23 -57.10 -18.58
N ARG A 84 -14.42 -57.83 -17.80
CA ARG A 84 -12.94 -57.78 -17.85
C ARG A 84 -12.40 -58.39 -19.13
N GLU A 85 -12.96 -59.48 -19.61
CA GLU A 85 -12.60 -60.06 -20.91
C GLU A 85 -13.00 -59.13 -22.06
N LYS A 86 -14.19 -58.52 -22.04
CA LYS A 86 -14.61 -57.52 -23.03
C LYS A 86 -13.74 -56.26 -22.98
N GLU A 87 -13.27 -55.85 -21.80
CA GLU A 87 -12.31 -54.75 -21.65
C GLU A 87 -10.91 -55.13 -22.15
N ALA A 88 -10.45 -56.35 -21.87
CA ALA A 88 -9.17 -56.89 -22.34
C ALA A 88 -9.17 -57.07 -23.87
N GLU A 89 -10.26 -57.57 -24.45
CA GLU A 89 -10.46 -57.63 -25.91
C GLU A 89 -10.52 -56.22 -26.53
N ARG A 90 -11.19 -55.26 -25.88
CA ARG A 90 -11.18 -53.85 -26.33
C ARG A 90 -9.78 -53.25 -26.29
N GLN A 91 -9.01 -53.51 -25.23
CA GLN A 91 -7.63 -53.03 -25.08
C GLN A 91 -6.69 -53.71 -26.09
N SER A 92 -6.88 -55.01 -26.35
CA SER A 92 -6.15 -55.77 -27.37
C SER A 92 -6.48 -55.25 -28.78
N ALA A 93 -7.75 -55.01 -29.09
CA ALA A 93 -8.22 -54.41 -30.34
C ALA A 93 -7.73 -52.95 -30.55
N LEU A 94 -7.49 -52.20 -29.47
CA LEU A 94 -6.91 -50.86 -29.50
C LEU A 94 -5.38 -50.88 -29.68
N SER A 95 -4.69 -51.90 -29.16
CA SER A 95 -3.24 -52.06 -29.27
C SER A 95 -2.75 -52.40 -30.69
N GLY A 96 -3.60 -53.00 -31.51
CA GLY A 96 -3.27 -53.38 -32.90
C GLY A 96 -3.54 -52.32 -33.97
N ARG A 97 -4.07 -51.14 -33.60
CA ARG A 97 -4.40 -50.07 -34.56
C ARG A 97 -3.30 -49.00 -34.54
N GLU A 98 -2.26 -49.21 -35.34
CA GLU A 98 -1.29 -48.15 -35.65
C GLU A 98 -2.03 -46.99 -36.35
N VAL A 99 -2.40 -45.97 -35.57
CA VAL A 99 -2.99 -44.74 -36.12
C VAL A 99 -1.86 -43.90 -36.68
N ASP A 100 -1.85 -43.70 -38.00
CA ASP A 100 -0.90 -42.83 -38.67
C ASP A 100 -0.80 -41.48 -37.93
N PRO A 101 0.40 -41.07 -37.44
CA PRO A 101 0.53 -39.86 -36.63
C PRO A 101 0.18 -38.57 -37.40
N ALA A 102 0.09 -38.64 -38.74
CA ALA A 102 -0.36 -37.54 -39.59
C ALA A 102 -1.88 -37.31 -39.60
N THR A 103 -2.68 -38.27 -39.11
CA THR A 103 -4.15 -38.24 -39.19
C THR A 103 -4.80 -37.69 -37.91
N VAL A 104 -4.02 -37.50 -36.83
CA VAL A 104 -4.53 -37.02 -35.54
C VAL A 104 -4.71 -35.51 -35.57
N LYS A 105 -5.97 -35.05 -35.64
CA LYS A 105 -6.31 -33.64 -35.39
C LYS A 105 -6.04 -33.33 -33.93
N MET A 106 -5.05 -32.48 -33.66
CA MET A 106 -4.75 -32.05 -32.30
C MET A 106 -5.93 -31.25 -31.72
N PRO A 107 -6.40 -31.57 -30.51
CA PRO A 107 -7.39 -30.75 -29.83
C PRO A 107 -6.83 -29.36 -29.56
N PRO A 108 -7.69 -28.33 -29.42
CA PRO A 108 -7.23 -27.00 -29.07
C PRO A 108 -6.49 -27.00 -27.73
N SER A 109 -5.44 -26.19 -27.63
CA SER A 109 -4.56 -26.14 -26.45
C SER A 109 -5.27 -25.68 -25.16
N SER A 110 -6.42 -25.02 -25.24
CA SER A 110 -7.15 -24.57 -24.05
C SER A 110 -8.67 -24.74 -24.17
N PRO A 111 -9.38 -24.93 -23.04
CA PRO A 111 -10.84 -25.09 -23.04
C PRO A 111 -11.58 -23.86 -23.55
N SER A 112 -11.04 -22.66 -23.28
CA SER A 112 -11.63 -21.41 -23.74
C SER A 112 -11.08 -20.94 -25.10
N PHE A 113 -10.51 -21.85 -25.90
CA PHE A 113 -9.93 -21.56 -27.22
C PHE A 113 -10.89 -20.83 -28.17
N TYR A 114 -12.16 -21.24 -28.19
CA TYR A 114 -13.18 -20.61 -29.04
C TYR A 114 -13.68 -19.26 -28.49
N SER A 115 -13.23 -18.86 -27.30
CA SER A 115 -13.45 -17.51 -26.82
C SER A 115 -12.50 -16.54 -27.54
N ALA A 116 -12.96 -15.31 -27.79
CA ALA A 116 -12.11 -14.28 -28.39
C ALA A 116 -10.85 -13.92 -27.56
N ARG A 117 -10.73 -14.41 -26.32
CA ARG A 117 -9.67 -14.09 -25.36
C ARG A 117 -9.39 -15.27 -24.42
N ALA A 118 -8.95 -16.39 -24.98
CA ALA A 118 -8.75 -17.63 -24.25
C ALA A 118 -7.89 -17.47 -22.99
N GLN A 119 -6.69 -16.88 -23.13
CA GLN A 119 -5.74 -16.71 -22.02
C GLN A 119 -6.33 -15.98 -20.80
N PHE A 120 -7.22 -15.01 -20.99
CA PHE A 120 -7.84 -14.31 -19.86
C PHE A 120 -8.86 -15.19 -19.14
N TYR A 121 -9.70 -15.91 -19.89
CA TYR A 121 -10.74 -16.74 -19.30
C TYR A 121 -10.16 -18.00 -18.67
N ASP A 122 -9.12 -18.59 -19.25
CA ASP A 122 -8.40 -19.71 -18.63
C ASP A 122 -7.84 -19.30 -17.26
N GLN A 123 -7.22 -18.11 -17.18
CA GLN A 123 -6.71 -17.56 -15.91
C GLN A 123 -7.83 -17.21 -14.92
N LEU A 124 -8.93 -16.64 -15.40
CA LEU A 124 -10.08 -16.32 -14.55
C LEU A 124 -10.69 -17.60 -13.96
N THR A 125 -10.94 -18.62 -14.80
CA THR A 125 -11.46 -19.93 -14.39
C THR A 125 -10.50 -20.62 -13.42
N GLN A 126 -9.19 -20.53 -13.66
CA GLN A 126 -8.18 -21.06 -12.72
C GLN A 126 -8.31 -20.41 -11.33
N ILE A 127 -8.48 -19.08 -11.26
CA ILE A 127 -8.68 -18.37 -9.99
C ILE A 127 -10.04 -18.73 -9.36
N GLU A 128 -11.10 -18.85 -10.15
CA GLU A 128 -12.43 -19.23 -9.67
C GLU A 128 -12.44 -20.63 -9.07
N ASN A 129 -11.86 -21.61 -9.77
CA ASN A 129 -11.68 -22.96 -9.27
C ASN A 129 -10.84 -22.98 -7.98
N ALA A 130 -9.79 -22.16 -7.90
CA ALA A 130 -9.00 -22.04 -6.67
C ALA A 130 -9.81 -21.44 -5.51
N VAL A 131 -10.66 -20.44 -5.76
CA VAL A 131 -11.57 -19.85 -4.77
C VAL A 131 -12.58 -20.89 -4.28
N GLU A 132 -13.11 -21.73 -5.17
CA GLU A 132 -14.06 -22.79 -4.81
C GLU A 132 -13.39 -23.91 -4.03
N HIS A 133 -12.24 -24.41 -4.51
CA HIS A 133 -11.46 -25.44 -3.83
C HIS A 133 -11.07 -25.00 -2.41
N THR A 134 -10.53 -23.78 -2.26
CA THR A 134 -10.15 -23.24 -0.96
C THR A 134 -11.34 -23.01 -0.04
N ARG A 135 -12.47 -22.57 -0.58
CA ARG A 135 -13.72 -22.47 0.19
C ARG A 135 -14.17 -23.83 0.71
N SER A 136 -14.13 -24.86 -0.13
CA SER A 136 -14.51 -26.23 0.26
C SER A 136 -13.57 -26.79 1.32
N ALA A 137 -12.25 -26.62 1.15
CA ALA A 137 -11.26 -27.04 2.13
C ALA A 137 -11.44 -26.31 3.49
N LEU A 138 -11.67 -25.00 3.48
CA LEU A 138 -11.94 -24.24 4.70
C LEU A 138 -13.27 -24.63 5.38
N LYS A 139 -14.28 -25.03 4.60
CA LYS A 139 -15.53 -25.58 5.15
C LYS A 139 -15.31 -26.96 5.79
N MET A 140 -14.53 -27.82 5.15
CA MET A 140 -14.18 -29.14 5.72
C MET A 140 -13.43 -28.99 7.05
N LEU A 141 -12.56 -27.98 7.15
CA LEU A 141 -11.88 -27.59 8.39
C LEU A 141 -12.79 -26.82 9.38
N GLN A 142 -14.07 -26.64 9.09
CA GLN A 142 -15.06 -25.94 9.92
C GLN A 142 -14.74 -24.46 10.21
N LEU A 143 -13.92 -23.82 9.38
CA LEU A 143 -13.51 -22.41 9.54
C LEU A 143 -14.49 -21.42 8.88
N LEU A 144 -15.39 -21.91 8.03
CA LEU A 144 -16.41 -21.12 7.35
C LEU A 144 -17.82 -21.65 7.69
N PRO A 145 -18.82 -20.76 7.91
CA PRO A 145 -18.76 -19.30 7.79
C PRO A 145 -18.19 -18.62 9.03
N LEU A 146 -17.21 -17.73 8.84
CA LEU A 146 -16.65 -16.94 9.93
C LEU A 146 -17.56 -15.72 10.24
N PRO A 147 -17.90 -15.45 11.51
CA PRO A 147 -18.68 -14.28 11.90
C PRO A 147 -17.92 -12.98 11.68
N ASP A 148 -18.64 -11.86 11.50
CA ASP A 148 -18.06 -10.57 11.11
C ASP A 148 -17.03 -10.02 12.10
N PHE A 149 -17.23 -10.25 13.41
CA PHE A 149 -16.27 -9.81 14.42
C PHE A 149 -14.93 -10.53 14.26
N ALA A 150 -14.95 -11.84 13.99
CA ALA A 150 -13.75 -12.64 13.78
C ALA A 150 -13.07 -12.28 12.45
N ARG A 151 -13.82 -11.93 11.41
CA ARG A 151 -13.22 -11.41 10.16
C ARG A 151 -12.46 -10.10 10.34
N ARG A 152 -12.92 -9.24 11.25
CA ARG A 152 -12.30 -7.94 11.55
C ARG A 152 -11.05 -8.07 12.44
N SER A 153 -11.00 -9.08 13.32
CA SER A 153 -9.82 -9.33 14.16
C SER A 153 -8.66 -9.98 13.42
N LEU A 154 -8.89 -10.59 12.25
CA LEU A 154 -7.82 -11.16 11.42
C LEU A 154 -6.81 -10.10 10.99
N PRO A 155 -5.50 -10.41 10.97
CA PRO A 155 -4.45 -9.48 10.58
C PRO A 155 -4.73 -8.91 9.18
N ILE A 156 -4.63 -7.58 9.07
CA ILE A 156 -4.93 -6.87 7.83
C ILE A 156 -3.71 -7.00 6.91
N ARG A 157 -3.85 -7.73 5.80
CA ARG A 157 -2.93 -7.70 4.67
C ARG A 157 -3.61 -6.96 3.53
N HIS A 158 -3.10 -5.79 3.17
CA HIS A 158 -3.56 -5.05 1.99
C HIS A 158 -2.90 -5.66 0.75
N PRO A 159 -3.66 -6.34 -0.14
CA PRO A 159 -3.06 -6.90 -1.33
C PRO A 159 -2.72 -5.78 -2.32
N ALA A 160 -1.51 -5.83 -2.84
CA ALA A 160 -1.01 -4.92 -3.86
C ALA A 160 -1.14 -5.60 -5.23
N TRP A 161 -2.35 -5.57 -5.81
CA TRP A 161 -2.58 -6.15 -7.13
C TRP A 161 -1.88 -5.34 -8.23
N LYS A 162 -1.28 -6.06 -9.20
CA LYS A 162 -0.78 -5.50 -10.45
C LYS A 162 -1.78 -4.58 -11.11
N THR A 163 -1.30 -3.50 -11.72
CA THR A 163 -2.17 -2.60 -12.45
C THR A 163 -2.78 -3.29 -13.67
N ALA A 164 -3.93 -2.80 -14.13
CA ALA A 164 -4.61 -3.37 -15.30
C ALA A 164 -3.74 -3.38 -16.57
N ARG A 165 -2.70 -2.53 -16.65
CA ARG A 165 -1.77 -2.48 -17.78
C ARG A 165 -0.67 -3.54 -17.66
N GLU A 166 -0.18 -3.82 -16.46
CA GLU A 166 0.81 -4.88 -16.24
C GLU A 166 0.19 -6.24 -16.48
N ILE A 167 -1.00 -6.51 -15.92
CA ILE A 167 -1.74 -7.74 -16.20
C ILE A 167 -2.07 -7.87 -17.69
N ALA A 168 -2.41 -6.76 -18.37
CA ALA A 168 -2.61 -6.74 -19.81
C ALA A 168 -1.33 -7.10 -20.59
N GLY A 169 -0.17 -6.64 -20.11
CA GLY A 169 1.14 -6.96 -20.67
C GLY A 169 1.49 -8.44 -20.50
N ASP A 170 1.31 -8.96 -19.28
CA ASP A 170 1.59 -10.37 -18.94
C ASP A 170 0.72 -11.33 -19.76
N LEU A 171 -0.55 -10.97 -20.00
CA LEU A 171 -1.50 -11.77 -20.78
C LEU A 171 -1.54 -11.41 -22.26
N GLY A 172 -0.74 -10.44 -22.74
CA GLY A 172 -0.77 -9.99 -24.14
C GLY A 172 -2.12 -9.47 -24.65
N ILE A 173 -3.04 -9.04 -23.76
CA ILE A 173 -4.43 -8.69 -24.10
C ILE A 173 -4.74 -7.25 -23.68
N LEU A 174 -5.45 -6.51 -24.53
CA LEU A 174 -6.05 -5.24 -24.13
C LEU A 174 -7.11 -5.45 -23.04
N MET A 175 -6.91 -4.87 -21.85
CA MET A 175 -7.78 -5.07 -20.69
C MET A 175 -8.87 -3.98 -20.59
N SER A 176 -10.11 -4.41 -20.35
CA SER A 176 -11.22 -3.51 -20.00
C SER A 176 -11.33 -3.36 -18.49
N SER A 177 -11.83 -2.23 -18.00
CA SER A 177 -12.03 -1.98 -16.57
C SER A 177 -12.99 -3.00 -15.93
N ALA A 178 -13.99 -3.49 -16.66
CA ALA A 178 -14.91 -4.52 -16.17
C ALA A 178 -14.20 -5.85 -15.92
N ARG A 179 -13.34 -6.29 -16.86
CA ARG A 179 -12.57 -7.53 -16.75
C ARG A 179 -11.55 -7.47 -15.62
N TYR A 180 -10.83 -6.36 -15.52
CA TYR A 180 -9.91 -6.13 -14.41
C TYR A 180 -10.63 -6.17 -13.05
N ARG A 181 -11.83 -5.59 -12.95
CA ARG A 181 -12.65 -5.68 -11.72
C ARG A 181 -13.14 -7.09 -11.43
N ALA A 182 -13.49 -7.86 -12.46
CA ALA A 182 -13.91 -9.26 -12.29
C ALA A 182 -12.76 -10.10 -11.73
N LEU A 183 -11.57 -9.97 -12.31
CA LEU A 183 -10.36 -10.64 -11.86
C LEU A 183 -9.97 -10.22 -10.43
N THR A 184 -9.89 -8.91 -10.17
CA THR A 184 -9.51 -8.42 -8.82
C THR A 184 -10.54 -8.74 -7.75
N ARG A 185 -11.83 -8.92 -8.10
CA ARG A 185 -12.84 -9.41 -7.17
C ARG A 185 -12.55 -10.84 -6.70
N GLN A 186 -12.21 -11.74 -7.63
CA GLN A 186 -11.89 -13.13 -7.26
C GLN A 186 -10.57 -13.21 -6.49
N LEU A 187 -9.54 -12.47 -6.91
CA LEU A 187 -8.29 -12.35 -6.15
C LEU A 187 -8.51 -11.81 -4.72
N SER A 188 -9.42 -10.85 -4.55
CA SER A 188 -9.75 -10.30 -3.23
C SER A 188 -10.43 -11.34 -2.33
N LYS A 189 -11.32 -12.19 -2.88
CA LYS A 189 -11.89 -13.32 -2.14
C LYS A 189 -10.82 -14.33 -1.74
N LEU A 190 -9.93 -14.68 -2.67
CA LEU A 190 -8.84 -15.61 -2.41
C LEU A 190 -7.89 -15.08 -1.31
N ASN A 191 -7.64 -13.77 -1.28
CA ASN A 191 -6.88 -13.12 -0.21
C ASN A 191 -7.61 -13.11 1.14
N GLU A 192 -8.95 -13.04 1.17
CA GLU A 192 -9.72 -13.23 2.41
C GLU A 192 -9.50 -14.66 2.97
N TYR A 193 -9.57 -15.67 2.12
CA TYR A 193 -9.28 -17.05 2.51
C TYR A 193 -7.83 -17.26 2.96
N LEU A 194 -6.87 -16.59 2.33
CA LEU A 194 -5.48 -16.59 2.78
C LEU A 194 -5.35 -16.06 4.22
N ARG A 195 -6.08 -14.99 4.57
CA ARG A 195 -6.08 -14.42 5.94
C ARG A 195 -6.62 -15.42 6.94
N ILE A 196 -7.71 -16.11 6.60
CA ILE A 196 -8.33 -17.14 7.45
C ILE A 196 -7.37 -18.33 7.62
N ALA A 197 -6.83 -18.87 6.53
CA ALA A 197 -5.90 -20.00 6.55
C ALA A 197 -4.63 -19.70 7.36
N HIS A 198 -4.11 -18.47 7.26
CA HIS A 198 -2.96 -18.04 8.07
C HIS A 198 -3.28 -18.00 9.56
N ALA A 199 -4.47 -17.51 9.95
CA ALA A 199 -4.86 -17.46 11.36
C ALA A 199 -5.16 -18.85 11.94
N ALA A 200 -5.69 -19.75 11.11
CA ALA A 200 -6.00 -21.13 11.51
C ALA A 200 -4.78 -22.08 11.50
N GLY A 201 -3.61 -21.64 11.00
CA GLY A 201 -2.41 -22.47 10.94
C GLY A 201 -2.39 -23.51 9.80
N ALA A 202 -3.32 -23.43 8.84
CA ALA A 202 -3.36 -24.34 7.69
C ALA A 202 -2.27 -23.97 6.65
N GLU A 203 -1.05 -24.48 6.86
CA GLU A 203 0.12 -24.06 6.07
C GLU A 203 0.06 -24.47 4.60
N ASP A 204 -0.44 -25.65 4.29
CA ASP A 204 -0.41 -26.18 2.92
C ASP A 204 -1.38 -25.41 2.02
N LEU A 205 -2.59 -25.18 2.50
CA LEU A 205 -3.59 -24.35 1.84
C LEU A 205 -3.06 -22.92 1.67
N ARG A 206 -2.42 -22.36 2.71
CA ARG A 206 -1.77 -21.05 2.65
C ARG A 206 -0.68 -21.00 1.57
N LYS A 207 0.20 -22.00 1.47
CA LYS A 207 1.28 -22.08 0.48
C LYS A 207 0.69 -22.12 -0.94
N GLN A 208 -0.32 -22.95 -1.17
CA GLN A 208 -1.02 -23.05 -2.47
C GLN A 208 -1.64 -21.71 -2.89
N ILE A 209 -2.40 -21.07 -2.00
CA ILE A 209 -3.00 -19.76 -2.31
C ILE A 209 -1.91 -18.72 -2.61
N ARG A 210 -0.83 -18.71 -1.82
CA ARG A 210 0.23 -17.71 -1.96
C ARG A 210 0.96 -17.82 -3.30
N LEU A 211 1.15 -19.03 -3.83
CA LEU A 211 1.73 -19.25 -5.16
C LEU A 211 0.86 -18.62 -6.26
N LEU A 212 -0.46 -18.82 -6.20
CA LEU A 212 -1.39 -18.25 -7.17
C LEU A 212 -1.47 -16.71 -7.07
N ILE A 213 -1.59 -16.20 -5.85
CA ILE A 213 -1.66 -14.76 -5.59
C ILE A 213 -0.36 -14.06 -6.02
N GLY A 214 0.80 -14.68 -5.77
CA GLY A 214 2.11 -14.12 -6.09
C GLY A 214 2.30 -13.81 -7.59
N MET A 215 1.60 -14.51 -8.49
CA MET A 215 1.62 -14.21 -9.93
C MET A 215 1.01 -12.84 -10.27
N PHE A 216 0.04 -12.39 -9.46
CA PHE A 216 -0.74 -11.17 -9.69
C PHE A 216 -0.43 -10.04 -8.70
N GLU A 217 0.49 -10.26 -7.77
CA GLU A 217 1.00 -9.22 -6.85
C GLU A 217 2.09 -8.37 -7.52
N ASP A 218 2.11 -7.07 -7.17
CA ASP A 218 3.15 -6.14 -7.56
C ASP A 218 4.42 -6.36 -6.71
N PRO A 219 5.53 -6.87 -7.27
CA PRO A 219 6.76 -7.08 -6.50
C PRO A 219 7.40 -5.76 -6.05
N THR A 220 7.14 -4.67 -6.77
CA THR A 220 7.73 -3.35 -6.51
C THR A 220 7.00 -2.58 -5.41
N ARG A 221 5.73 -2.92 -5.14
CA ARG A 221 4.87 -2.11 -4.29
C ARG A 221 5.26 -2.19 -2.82
N SER A 222 5.62 -3.38 -2.33
CA SER A 222 6.15 -3.58 -0.98
C SER A 222 7.43 -2.75 -0.73
N ALA A 223 8.33 -2.70 -1.72
CA ALA A 223 9.53 -1.86 -1.67
C ALA A 223 9.20 -0.36 -1.72
N SER A 224 8.15 0.04 -2.46
CA SER A 224 7.72 1.44 -2.55
C SER A 224 7.08 1.96 -1.26
N ASP A 225 6.33 1.11 -0.55
CA ASP A 225 5.72 1.46 0.75
C ASP A 225 6.80 1.66 1.83
N GLN A 226 7.84 0.82 1.84
CA GLN A 226 8.98 0.96 2.75
C GLN A 226 9.83 2.20 2.45
N ARG A 227 9.97 2.58 1.17
CA ARG A 227 10.83 3.70 0.78
C ARG A 227 10.33 5.02 1.34
N GLY A 228 9.04 5.12 1.68
CA GLY A 228 8.38 6.37 2.04
C GLY A 228 8.47 7.39 0.92
N TRP A 229 7.47 8.25 0.75
CA TRP A 229 7.57 9.26 -0.31
C TRP A 229 8.61 10.37 -0.04
N ARG A 230 9.25 10.38 1.14
CA ARG A 230 10.13 11.47 1.58
C ARG A 230 11.38 10.92 2.26
N LYS A 231 12.54 11.44 1.85
CA LYS A 231 13.79 11.24 2.59
C LYS A 231 13.68 11.92 3.95
N PRO A 232 14.05 11.26 5.06
CA PRO A 232 14.06 11.89 6.38
C PRO A 232 15.02 13.08 6.39
N ILE A 233 14.64 14.15 7.10
CA ILE A 233 15.49 15.32 7.28
C ILE A 233 16.39 15.03 8.47
N PHE A 234 17.70 15.07 8.27
CA PHE A 234 18.69 14.80 9.32
C PHE A 234 18.97 16.06 10.14
N THR A 235 19.17 15.89 11.45
CA THR A 235 19.69 16.90 12.37
C THR A 235 21.21 16.79 12.44
N ASP A 236 21.92 17.89 12.31
CA ASP A 236 23.39 17.90 12.41
C ASP A 236 23.86 17.46 13.82
N ARG A 237 25.17 17.25 13.99
CA ARG A 237 25.81 16.90 15.28
C ARG A 237 25.49 17.88 16.42
N ILE A 238 25.24 19.15 16.09
CA ILE A 238 24.91 20.24 17.04
C ILE A 238 23.39 20.28 17.31
N GLY A 239 22.62 19.33 16.80
CA GLY A 239 21.17 19.30 16.96
C GLY A 239 20.42 20.34 16.12
N ARG A 240 21.08 21.00 15.16
CA ARG A 240 20.43 21.96 14.25
C ARG A 240 19.78 21.27 13.06
N SER A 241 18.60 21.69 12.64
CA SER A 241 17.96 21.23 11.41
C SER A 241 18.12 22.25 10.27
N TYR A 242 18.48 21.77 9.08
CA TYR A 242 18.56 22.59 7.88
C TYR A 242 17.35 22.36 6.97
N THR A 243 16.62 23.42 6.65
CA THR A 243 15.43 23.35 5.81
C THR A 243 15.32 24.49 4.82
N PHE A 244 14.38 24.32 3.87
CA PHE A 244 14.23 25.22 2.75
C PHE A 244 12.78 25.55 2.43
N GLY A 245 12.51 26.85 2.28
CA GLY A 245 11.23 27.44 1.97
C GLY A 245 11.22 28.21 0.66
N LYS A 246 10.10 28.13 -0.07
CA LYS A 246 9.88 28.85 -1.34
C LYS A 246 8.47 29.41 -1.40
N ARG A 247 8.34 30.66 -1.84
CA ARG A 247 7.05 31.28 -2.21
C ARG A 247 7.26 32.31 -3.31
N LYS A 248 6.50 32.20 -4.40
CA LYS A 248 6.71 33.00 -5.62
C LYS A 248 8.20 32.93 -6.05
N THR A 249 8.90 34.06 -6.06
CA THR A 249 10.32 34.20 -6.38
C THR A 249 11.22 34.22 -5.14
N SER A 250 10.64 34.27 -3.93
CA SER A 250 11.39 34.27 -2.68
C SER A 250 11.83 32.87 -2.27
N THR A 251 13.08 32.78 -1.84
CA THR A 251 13.72 31.57 -1.32
C THR A 251 14.24 31.85 0.08
N ALA A 252 14.04 30.91 1.00
CA ALA A 252 14.48 31.00 2.39
C ALA A 252 15.24 29.73 2.78
N ARG A 253 16.47 29.89 3.27
CA ARG A 253 17.23 28.85 3.95
C ARG A 253 17.05 29.06 5.45
N VAL A 254 16.71 28.01 6.17
CA VAL A 254 16.33 28.09 7.58
C VAL A 254 17.14 27.06 8.35
N TRP A 255 17.82 27.51 9.39
CA TRP A 255 18.47 26.71 10.40
C TRP A 255 17.70 26.87 11.70
N MET A 256 17.23 25.77 12.28
CA MET A 256 16.58 25.77 13.58
C MET A 256 17.46 25.05 14.58
N VAL A 257 17.56 25.61 15.79
CA VAL A 257 18.31 25.06 16.91
C VAL A 257 17.37 25.02 18.11
N PRO A 258 17.28 23.91 18.86
CA PRO A 258 16.54 23.91 20.11
C PRO A 258 17.16 24.88 21.10
N VAL A 259 16.34 25.56 21.88
CA VAL A 259 16.79 26.39 23.01
C VAL A 259 17.00 25.44 24.18
N ASP A 260 18.19 25.48 24.79
CA ASP A 260 18.43 24.72 26.01
C ASP A 260 17.47 25.22 27.09
N PRO A 261 16.78 24.32 27.83
CA PRO A 261 15.95 24.75 28.95
C PRO A 261 16.84 25.56 29.90
N PRO A 262 16.33 26.66 30.49
CA PRO A 262 17.12 27.36 31.49
C PRO A 262 17.49 26.34 32.55
N THR A 263 18.80 26.17 32.78
CA THR A 263 19.28 25.38 33.91
C THR A 263 18.70 26.05 35.13
N ILE A 264 17.63 25.46 35.68
CA ILE A 264 17.18 25.78 37.01
C ILE A 264 18.35 25.29 37.86
N ALA A 265 19.31 26.17 38.14
CA ALA A 265 20.26 25.92 39.21
C ALA A 265 19.39 25.52 40.39
N GLU A 266 19.58 24.30 40.88
CA GLU A 266 18.87 23.76 42.03
C GLU A 266 18.98 24.83 43.11
N ARG A 267 17.91 25.63 43.25
CA ARG A 267 17.83 26.59 44.33
C ARG A 267 17.74 25.69 45.54
N GLU A 268 18.81 25.60 46.32
CA GLU A 268 18.70 25.24 47.72
C GLU A 268 17.65 26.20 48.27
N VAL A 269 16.42 25.71 48.37
CA VAL A 269 15.40 26.39 49.14
C VAL A 269 15.95 26.24 50.55
N ASP A 270 16.47 27.32 51.11
CA ASP A 270 16.76 27.39 52.54
C ASP A 270 15.42 27.11 53.25
N VAL A 271 15.16 25.84 53.54
CA VAL A 271 13.98 25.43 54.30
C VAL A 271 14.23 26.01 55.68
N ILE A 272 13.55 27.10 55.99
CA ILE A 272 13.54 27.64 57.35
C ILE A 272 12.93 26.54 58.21
N ASP A 273 13.71 25.95 59.11
CA ASP A 273 13.19 24.98 60.09
C ASP A 273 12.21 25.73 61.01
N LEU A 274 10.90 25.58 60.78
CA LEU A 274 9.85 26.23 61.57
C LEU A 274 9.95 25.89 63.07
N ASP A 275 10.54 24.74 63.41
CA ASP A 275 10.70 24.27 64.78
C ASP A 275 11.72 25.09 65.61
N LYS A 276 12.51 25.95 64.96
CA LYS A 276 13.50 26.82 65.63
C LYS A 276 12.99 28.22 65.96
N ILE A 277 11.75 28.56 65.57
CA ILE A 277 11.14 29.87 65.80
C ILE A 277 10.31 29.79 67.08
N GLN A 278 10.79 30.40 68.17
CA GLN A 278 10.12 30.30 69.48
C GLN A 278 9.14 31.45 69.74
N SER A 279 9.23 32.55 68.99
CA SER A 279 8.37 33.73 69.15
C SER A 279 8.04 34.45 67.83
N LEU A 280 6.91 35.16 67.81
CA LEU A 280 6.45 35.96 66.66
C LEU A 280 7.40 37.12 66.31
N ASP A 281 8.10 37.67 67.30
CA ASP A 281 9.02 38.80 67.11
C ASP A 281 10.31 38.36 66.39
N GLU A 282 10.80 37.14 66.66
CA GLU A 282 11.94 36.54 65.95
C GLU A 282 11.63 36.26 64.48
N ALA A 283 10.41 35.83 64.17
CA ALA A 283 9.96 35.62 62.79
C ALA A 283 9.92 36.94 62.00
N GLY A 284 9.47 38.02 62.64
CA GLY A 284 9.46 39.37 62.06
C GLY A 284 10.87 39.90 61.79
N ALA A 285 11.81 39.68 62.71
CA ALA A 285 13.21 40.07 62.55
C ALA A 285 13.92 39.28 61.43
N LEU A 286 13.67 37.97 61.32
CA LEU A 286 14.21 37.14 60.24
C LEU A 286 13.71 37.59 58.87
N LEU A 287 12.40 37.85 58.74
CA LEU A 287 11.80 38.37 57.49
C LEU A 287 12.32 39.76 57.14
N ALA A 288 12.55 40.64 58.13
CA ALA A 288 13.09 41.98 57.91
C ALA A 288 14.61 41.99 57.62
N SER A 289 15.34 40.97 58.08
CA SER A 289 16.78 40.80 57.81
C SER A 289 17.07 40.15 56.46
N GLN A 290 16.07 39.55 55.82
CA GLN A 290 16.21 39.09 54.45
C GLN A 290 16.41 40.31 53.56
N PRO A 291 17.51 40.38 52.78
CA PRO A 291 17.66 41.47 51.82
C PRO A 291 16.42 41.45 50.92
N ASP A 292 15.88 42.62 50.55
CA ASP A 292 14.85 42.74 49.51
C ASP A 292 15.36 42.00 48.28
N ARG A 293 15.03 40.70 48.18
CA ARG A 293 15.39 39.85 47.06
C ARG A 293 14.43 40.28 45.96
N PHE A 294 14.67 41.45 45.36
CA PHE A 294 14.19 41.77 44.03
C PHE A 294 14.50 40.55 43.21
N HIS A 295 13.46 39.77 42.93
CA HIS A 295 13.59 38.44 42.36
C HIS A 295 14.40 38.63 41.08
N GLU A 296 15.61 38.06 41.06
CA GLU A 296 16.49 38.14 39.90
C GLU A 296 15.64 37.79 38.66
N PRO A 297 15.60 38.66 37.63
CA PRO A 297 14.62 38.53 36.56
C PRO A 297 14.77 37.15 35.95
N GLN A 298 13.76 36.30 36.16
CA GLN A 298 13.78 34.94 35.62
C GLN A 298 13.96 35.05 34.11
N VAL A 299 15.05 34.48 33.59
CA VAL A 299 15.35 34.50 32.16
C VAL A 299 14.33 33.59 31.48
N VAL A 300 13.21 34.17 31.07
CA VAL A 300 12.19 33.45 30.30
C VAL A 300 12.80 33.10 28.95
N PRO A 301 12.93 31.81 28.58
CA PRO A 301 13.47 31.44 27.28
C PRO A 301 12.59 32.08 26.21
N THR A 302 13.21 32.84 25.32
CA THR A 302 12.52 33.56 24.24
C THR A 302 13.05 33.07 22.91
N THR A 303 12.16 32.85 21.94
CA THR A 303 12.56 32.49 20.57
C THR A 303 13.24 33.67 19.90
N SER A 304 14.53 33.56 19.65
CA SER A 304 15.25 34.52 18.80
C SER A 304 15.11 34.12 17.32
N ILE A 305 14.62 35.05 16.49
CA ILE A 305 14.49 34.87 15.04
C ILE A 305 15.34 35.92 14.33
N LEU A 306 16.39 35.46 13.67
CA LEU A 306 17.31 36.28 12.88
C LEU A 306 17.10 36.05 11.39
N ILE A 307 16.95 37.12 10.63
CA ILE A 307 16.74 37.12 9.19
C ILE A 307 17.85 37.95 8.55
N ASN A 308 18.74 37.31 7.80
CA ASN A 308 19.92 37.97 7.22
C ASN A 308 20.71 38.78 8.26
N ASN A 309 20.89 38.22 9.46
CA ASN A 309 21.54 38.83 10.62
C ASN A 309 20.81 40.03 11.26
N ILE A 310 19.55 40.29 10.87
CA ILE A 310 18.71 41.35 11.42
C ILE A 310 17.57 40.71 12.23
N PRO A 311 17.17 41.26 13.38
CA PRO A 311 16.06 40.72 14.16
C PRO A 311 14.72 40.84 13.42
N LEU A 312 13.80 39.91 13.70
CA LEU A 312 12.49 39.82 13.05
C LEU A 312 11.69 41.15 13.08
N GLY A 313 11.76 41.88 14.19
CA GLY A 313 11.05 43.15 14.41
C GLY A 313 11.50 44.27 13.48
N GLU A 314 12.78 44.32 13.18
CA GLU A 314 13.41 45.34 12.33
C GLU A 314 13.29 44.96 10.84
N PHE A 315 13.48 43.68 10.51
CA PHE A 315 13.41 43.22 9.13
C PHE A 315 12.00 43.35 8.51
N PHE A 316 10.96 43.00 9.26
CA PHE A 316 9.56 43.13 8.81
C PHE A 316 8.84 44.22 9.60
N SER A 317 8.71 45.40 8.99
CA SER A 317 7.92 46.50 9.56
C SER A 317 6.45 46.12 9.79
N VAL A 318 5.83 45.43 8.83
CA VAL A 318 4.42 45.05 8.87
C VAL A 318 4.17 43.90 9.85
N ALA A 319 3.30 44.12 10.83
CA ALA A 319 2.94 43.12 11.85
C ALA A 319 2.40 41.80 11.26
N ALA A 320 1.59 41.88 10.20
CA ALA A 320 1.03 40.70 9.53
C ALA A 320 2.10 39.79 8.89
N ASP A 321 3.25 40.35 8.48
CA ASP A 321 4.37 39.56 7.96
C ASP A 321 5.14 38.88 9.10
N ARG A 322 5.32 39.57 10.23
CA ARG A 322 5.90 38.99 11.46
C ARG A 322 5.06 37.83 11.99
N GLU A 323 3.75 38.02 12.09
CA GLU A 323 2.81 36.98 12.51
C GLU A 323 2.88 35.76 11.59
N ARG A 324 3.02 35.96 10.27
CA ARG A 324 3.12 34.85 9.32
C ARG A 324 4.37 33.98 9.56
N VAL A 325 5.50 34.60 9.92
CA VAL A 325 6.75 33.89 10.24
C VAL A 325 6.62 33.10 11.54
N VAL A 326 5.99 33.67 12.56
CA VAL A 326 5.80 33.05 13.89
C VAL A 326 4.68 31.99 13.91
N ARG A 327 3.70 32.10 13.00
CA ARG A 327 2.55 31.19 12.90
C ARG A 327 2.89 29.69 13.01
N PRO A 328 3.88 29.11 12.32
CA PRO A 328 4.22 27.70 12.49
C PRO A 328 4.60 27.32 13.92
N LEU A 329 5.35 28.17 14.63
CA LEU A 329 5.73 27.94 16.03
C LEU A 329 4.50 28.06 16.95
N LYS A 330 3.66 29.07 16.72
CA LYS A 330 2.41 29.28 17.47
C LYS A 330 1.43 28.11 17.32
N VAL A 331 1.27 27.61 16.09
CA VAL A 331 0.38 26.49 15.78
C VAL A 331 0.87 25.18 16.40
N ALA A 332 2.19 24.99 16.48
CA ALA A 332 2.80 23.84 17.13
C ALA A 332 2.80 23.92 18.67
N GLY A 333 2.47 25.08 19.26
CA GLY A 333 2.63 25.30 20.71
C GLY A 333 4.10 25.36 21.15
N MET A 334 5.01 25.61 20.22
CA MET A 334 6.47 25.59 20.42
C MET A 334 7.09 26.99 20.31
N LEU A 335 6.38 27.99 20.81
CA LEU A 335 6.99 29.27 21.12
C LEU A 335 8.04 29.04 22.23
N SER A 336 9.11 29.83 22.25
CA SER A 336 10.31 29.71 23.11
C SER A 336 11.19 28.48 22.95
N ALA A 337 10.72 27.40 22.33
CA ALA A 337 11.48 26.15 22.24
C ALA A 337 12.64 26.16 21.23
N PHE A 338 12.59 27.03 20.21
CA PHE A 338 13.59 27.06 19.14
C PHE A 338 14.11 28.47 18.88
N ASN A 339 15.40 28.54 18.55
CA ASN A 339 16.05 29.67 17.91
C ASN A 339 16.10 29.42 16.40
N VAL A 340 15.86 30.47 15.62
CA VAL A 340 15.75 30.36 14.16
C VAL A 340 16.70 31.35 13.51
N PHE A 341 17.67 30.81 12.77
CA PHE A 341 18.55 31.60 11.90
C PHE A 341 18.16 31.39 10.45
N THR A 342 17.96 32.47 9.70
CA THR A 342 17.45 32.37 8.34
C THR A 342 18.17 33.30 7.36
N LEU A 343 18.36 32.80 6.14
CA LEU A 343 18.86 33.58 5.01
C LEU A 343 17.81 33.61 3.91
N VAL A 344 17.37 34.80 3.54
CA VAL A 344 16.29 35.01 2.57
C VAL A 344 16.78 35.83 1.40
N ARG A 345 16.45 35.39 0.18
CA ARG A 345 16.78 36.07 -1.08
C ARG A 345 15.61 36.06 -2.04
N GLY A 346 15.46 37.17 -2.78
CA GLY A 346 14.49 37.34 -3.87
C GLY A 346 13.05 37.68 -3.42
N GLY A 347 12.25 38.10 -4.39
CA GLY A 347 10.84 38.51 -4.20
C GLY A 347 10.68 39.73 -3.28
N GLY A 348 9.49 39.88 -2.70
CA GLY A 348 9.16 40.98 -1.77
C GLY A 348 8.79 40.49 -0.37
N THR A 349 8.54 41.41 0.56
CA THR A 349 8.32 41.14 2.00
C THR A 349 7.31 40.01 2.27
N THR A 350 6.13 40.07 1.66
CA THR A 350 5.07 39.06 1.83
C THR A 350 5.42 37.69 1.24
N GLY A 351 6.24 37.67 0.19
CA GLY A 351 6.79 36.46 -0.42
C GLY A 351 7.82 35.82 0.51
N GLN A 352 8.71 36.65 1.05
CA GLN A 352 9.77 36.27 1.98
C GLN A 352 9.20 35.73 3.30
N SER A 353 8.25 36.42 3.93
CA SER A 353 7.59 35.97 5.17
C SER A 353 6.90 34.61 4.99
N GLY A 354 6.24 34.39 3.84
CA GLY A 354 5.62 33.10 3.53
C GLY A 354 6.63 31.99 3.19
N ALA A 355 7.77 32.32 2.58
CA ALA A 355 8.84 31.36 2.35
C ALA A 355 9.48 30.92 3.66
N LEU A 356 9.74 31.86 4.58
CA LEU A 356 10.23 31.61 5.94
C LEU A 356 9.29 30.69 6.73
N ALA A 357 7.99 31.04 6.77
CA ALA A 357 6.98 30.23 7.47
C ALA A 357 6.97 28.77 6.97
N HIS A 358 7.13 28.56 5.66
CA HIS A 358 7.20 27.23 5.07
C HIS A 358 8.50 26.48 5.41
N GLY A 359 9.62 27.20 5.53
CA GLY A 359 10.90 26.62 5.99
C GLY A 359 10.82 26.20 7.45
N ILE A 360 10.40 27.10 8.34
CA ILE A 360 10.25 26.85 9.78
C ILE A 360 9.31 25.67 10.03
N ALA A 361 8.16 25.59 9.34
CA ALA A 361 7.25 24.45 9.47
C ALA A 361 7.91 23.10 9.13
N LYS A 362 8.83 23.07 8.15
CA LYS A 362 9.58 21.84 7.84
C LYS A 362 10.63 21.53 8.91
N GLY A 363 11.27 22.56 9.47
CA GLY A 363 12.25 22.38 10.54
C GLY A 363 11.59 21.79 11.79
N LEU A 364 10.38 22.25 12.13
CA LEU A 364 9.60 21.67 13.22
C LEU A 364 9.30 20.19 13.01
N VAL A 365 8.90 19.78 11.80
CA VAL A 365 8.68 18.36 11.47
C VAL A 365 9.97 17.53 11.55
N ALA A 366 11.12 18.14 11.28
CA ALA A 366 12.40 17.46 11.39
C ALA A 366 12.76 17.15 12.86
N HIS A 367 12.37 18.02 13.79
CA HIS A 367 12.59 17.80 15.23
C HIS A 367 11.50 16.91 15.86
N GLN A 368 10.22 17.16 15.53
CA GLN A 368 9.10 16.35 16.02
C GLN A 368 8.21 15.91 14.84
N PRO A 369 8.32 14.65 14.38
CA PRO A 369 7.56 14.16 13.22
C PRO A 369 6.05 14.12 13.46
N ASP A 370 5.60 14.00 14.71
CA ASP A 370 4.18 13.92 15.08
C ASP A 370 3.39 15.17 14.67
N LEU A 371 4.06 16.33 14.65
CA LEU A 371 3.48 17.62 14.26
C LEU A 371 3.14 17.69 12.76
N GLU A 372 3.60 16.73 11.95
CA GLU A 372 3.37 16.74 10.51
C GLU A 372 1.87 16.76 10.16
N THR A 373 1.06 15.96 10.86
CA THR A 373 -0.39 15.87 10.61
C THR A 373 -1.07 17.21 10.89
N LEU A 374 -0.74 17.84 12.01
CA LEU A 374 -1.24 19.15 12.44
C LEU A 374 -0.83 20.27 11.47
N LEU A 375 0.46 20.33 11.11
CA LEU A 375 0.99 21.34 10.18
C LEU A 375 0.51 21.14 8.74
N ARG A 376 0.17 19.91 8.34
CA ARG A 376 -0.51 19.62 7.07
C ARG A 376 -1.95 20.12 7.07
N ARG A 377 -2.70 19.87 8.16
CA ARG A 377 -4.08 20.34 8.32
C ARG A 377 -4.18 21.86 8.24
N THR A 378 -3.21 22.56 8.84
CA THR A 378 -3.11 24.04 8.79
C THR A 378 -2.48 24.60 7.51
N LYS A 379 -2.12 23.74 6.54
CA LYS A 379 -1.57 24.08 5.21
C LYS A 379 -0.20 24.79 5.25
N LEU A 380 0.57 24.67 6.34
CA LEU A 380 1.91 25.26 6.46
C LEU A 380 3.00 24.44 5.76
N LEU A 381 2.84 23.10 5.75
CA LEU A 381 3.76 22.18 5.06
C LEU A 381 3.51 22.07 3.55
N ARG A 382 2.40 22.60 3.03
CA ARG A 382 2.15 22.63 1.60
C ARG A 382 2.78 23.87 0.99
N ARG A 383 3.69 23.69 0.03
CA ARG A 383 4.23 24.82 -0.75
C ARG A 383 3.09 25.52 -1.51
N ASP A 384 3.01 26.85 -1.40
CA ASP A 384 2.08 27.67 -2.18
C ASP A 384 2.49 27.65 -3.67
N PRO A 385 1.68 27.08 -4.58
CA PRO A 385 2.02 26.97 -5.99
C PRO A 385 1.74 28.26 -6.79
N ARG A 386 1.12 29.28 -6.17
CA ARG A 386 0.73 30.51 -6.87
C ARG A 386 1.95 31.25 -7.39
N MET A 387 1.96 31.53 -8.68
CA MET A 387 3.01 32.23 -9.39
C MET A 387 2.39 33.30 -10.31
N VAL A 388 3.15 34.34 -10.63
CA VAL A 388 2.74 35.41 -11.55
C VAL A 388 2.65 34.82 -12.94
N GLU A 389 1.44 34.85 -13.51
CA GLU A 389 1.24 34.42 -14.88
C GLU A 389 1.95 35.36 -15.86
N ARG A 390 2.56 34.81 -16.91
CA ARG A 390 3.15 35.61 -17.99
C ARG A 390 2.09 36.44 -18.74
N LYS A 391 2.51 37.56 -19.34
CA LYS A 391 1.69 38.30 -20.30
C LYS A 391 1.40 37.42 -21.52
N LYS A 392 0.16 37.46 -22.02
CA LYS A 392 -0.26 36.79 -23.26
C LYS A 392 -0.33 37.83 -24.38
N PRO A 393 0.08 37.50 -25.62
CA PRO A 393 -0.07 38.42 -26.75
C PRO A 393 -1.55 38.77 -26.96
N GLY A 394 -1.84 39.98 -27.45
CA GLY A 394 -3.21 40.50 -27.60
C GLY A 394 -3.91 40.87 -26.29
N LYS A 395 -3.22 40.81 -25.14
CA LYS A 395 -3.75 41.22 -23.83
C LYS A 395 -2.86 42.28 -23.17
N ALA A 396 -3.48 43.19 -22.42
CA ALA A 396 -2.79 44.24 -21.67
C ALA A 396 -1.99 43.64 -20.50
N LYS A 397 -2.54 42.64 -19.79
CA LYS A 397 -1.87 41.87 -18.72
C LYS A 397 -2.08 40.37 -18.93
N ALA A 398 -1.77 39.53 -17.95
CA ALA A 398 -1.97 38.07 -18.06
C ALA A 398 -3.40 37.67 -18.48
N ARG A 399 -4.42 38.36 -17.93
CA ARG A 399 -5.84 38.10 -18.21
C ARG A 399 -6.62 39.31 -18.76
N LYS A 400 -6.24 40.54 -18.37
CA LYS A 400 -6.89 41.79 -18.81
C LYS A 400 -6.73 41.96 -20.33
N ALA A 401 -7.83 41.86 -21.07
CA ALA A 401 -7.88 42.20 -22.49
C ALA A 401 -7.94 43.73 -22.66
N TYR A 402 -7.61 44.20 -23.86
CA TYR A 402 -7.96 45.56 -24.27
C TYR A 402 -9.48 45.69 -24.44
N THR A 403 -9.99 46.91 -24.43
CA THR A 403 -11.42 47.17 -24.65
C THR A 403 -11.85 46.62 -26.01
N TRP A 404 -12.89 45.78 -26.03
CA TRP A 404 -13.45 45.23 -27.25
C TRP A 404 -14.58 46.12 -27.76
N VAL A 405 -14.55 46.47 -29.05
CA VAL A 405 -15.57 47.31 -29.71
C VAL A 405 -16.34 46.43 -30.69
N LYS A 406 -17.67 46.35 -30.54
CA LYS A 406 -18.55 45.42 -31.27
C LYS A 406 -18.98 45.88 -32.67
N ARG A 407 -18.98 47.20 -32.89
CA ARG A 407 -19.72 47.99 -33.90
C ARG A 407 -20.09 47.24 -35.18
#